data_AF-A4JW04-F1
#
_entry.id   AF-A4JW04-F1
#
_cell.length_a   1.000
_cell.length_b   1.000
_cell.length_c   1.000
_cell.angle_alpha   90.00
_cell.angle_beta   90.00
_cell.angle_gamma   90.00
#
_symmetry.space_group_name_H-M   'P 1'
#
loop_
_entity.id
_entity.type
_entity.pdbx_description
1 polymer ?
#
loop_
_entity_poly.entity_id
_entity_poly.type
_entity_poly.pdbx_seq_one_letter_code
_entity_poly.pdbx_strand_id
1 'polypeptide(L)'
;MSEQFGFDFGDAAKAFALHEPGTWLDPKYTVEQYRAMFASGAAAVTRIAGPARPLFVRGLALAGDELEKMVERCGDDNEPRHLWRVTCNPTDDEFDGFVAHCRAMVGAAFDGIEYKVRDEDGCVTTAAMYVRNVGTLIAWRWSETNRAIDFQPWRDTFFLESYRDGIQAIEAPYATWGRAYCADKLANSNDGIASVPTFVVNGREYINDGGFSRGPYRECEGWSFTAFADWKGPTFSYRSQCRAWDDGSLERGDRRGLVVRVRGQLCVLDGAVKVYDTQASDAAWQADEFDDVGAEEDVDHDDENELEEEEVAV
;
A
#
# COMPACT_ATOMS: atom_id res chain seq x y z
N MET A 1 -28.79 -30.49 12.46
CA MET A 1 -27.98 -29.28 12.17
C MET A 1 -26.56 -29.63 12.54
N SER A 2 -25.72 -29.90 11.53
CA SER A 2 -24.35 -30.35 11.71
C SER A 2 -23.43 -29.15 11.85
N GLU A 3 -23.01 -28.85 13.09
CA GLU A 3 -21.83 -28.03 13.36
C GLU A 3 -20.61 -28.73 12.76
N GLN A 4 -20.10 -28.21 11.65
CA GLN A 4 -18.87 -28.69 11.05
C GLN A 4 -17.70 -28.01 11.76
N PHE A 5 -16.99 -28.81 12.57
CA PHE A 5 -15.69 -28.50 13.17
C PHE A 5 -14.74 -27.84 12.15
N GLY A 6 -14.10 -26.72 12.52
CA GLY A 6 -12.81 -26.35 11.92
C GLY A 6 -12.50 -24.88 11.68
N PHE A 7 -13.42 -23.94 11.94
CA PHE A 7 -13.12 -22.51 11.78
C PHE A 7 -13.38 -21.76 13.08
N ASP A 8 -12.34 -21.09 13.58
CA ASP A 8 -12.48 -20.05 14.59
C ASP A 8 -12.75 -18.73 13.87
N PHE A 9 -14.02 -18.51 13.50
CA PHE A 9 -14.46 -17.21 13.03
C PHE A 9 -14.52 -16.29 14.25
N GLY A 10 -13.57 -15.37 14.35
CA GLY A 10 -13.55 -14.37 15.43
C GLY A 10 -14.83 -13.53 15.49
N ASP A 11 -14.92 -12.67 16.51
CA ASP A 11 -16.06 -11.76 16.70
C ASP A 11 -16.45 -11.03 15.41
N ALA A 12 -17.75 -10.81 15.22
CA ALA A 12 -18.32 -10.20 14.02
C ALA A 12 -17.54 -8.94 13.60
N ALA A 13 -17.10 -8.92 12.34
CA ALA A 13 -16.34 -7.82 11.78
C ALA A 13 -17.05 -6.48 12.02
N LYS A 14 -16.28 -5.45 12.42
CA LYS A 14 -16.78 -4.06 12.48
C LYS A 14 -17.43 -3.72 11.13
N ALA A 15 -18.54 -2.99 11.15
CA ALA A 15 -19.20 -2.54 9.93
C ALA A 15 -18.19 -1.77 9.05
N PHE A 16 -17.82 -2.37 7.92
CA PHE A 16 -16.94 -1.79 6.92
C PHE A 16 -17.79 -1.11 5.85
N ALA A 17 -17.44 0.13 5.52
CA ALA A 17 -18.09 0.92 4.50
C ALA A 17 -17.03 1.55 3.59
N LEU A 18 -17.38 1.69 2.31
CA LEU A 18 -16.57 2.42 1.35
C LEU A 18 -16.62 3.92 1.63
N HIS A 19 -15.56 4.60 1.21
CA HIS A 19 -15.54 6.05 1.15
C HIS A 19 -16.17 6.54 -0.17
N GLU A 20 -16.47 7.84 -0.23
CA GLU A 20 -16.86 8.48 -1.48
C GLU A 20 -15.72 8.36 -2.51
N PRO A 21 -16.03 8.13 -3.80
CA PRO A 21 -15.01 8.10 -4.85
C PRO A 21 -14.11 9.35 -4.84
N GLY A 22 -12.82 9.14 -5.03
CA GLY A 22 -11.79 10.18 -4.99
C GLY A 22 -11.19 10.44 -3.62
N THR A 23 -11.71 9.84 -2.54
CA THR A 23 -11.22 10.06 -1.16
C THR A 23 -9.73 9.71 -1.01
N TRP A 24 -9.30 8.59 -1.59
CA TRP A 24 -7.92 8.10 -1.52
C TRP A 24 -7.03 8.53 -2.70
N LEU A 25 -7.52 9.41 -3.57
CA LEU A 25 -6.74 9.91 -4.72
C LEU A 25 -6.08 11.24 -4.41
N ASP A 26 -4.90 11.44 -4.99
CA ASP A 26 -4.26 12.74 -4.95
C ASP A 26 -5.04 13.78 -5.77
N PRO A 27 -5.17 15.01 -5.26
CA PRO A 27 -5.85 16.07 -5.98
C PRO A 27 -5.08 16.49 -7.23
N LYS A 28 -5.82 17.07 -8.17
CA LYS A 28 -5.27 17.72 -9.37
C LYS A 28 -5.67 19.18 -9.34
N TYR A 29 -4.71 20.03 -9.69
CA TYR A 29 -4.90 21.48 -9.69
C TYR A 29 -4.39 22.07 -11.00
N THR A 30 -4.91 23.23 -11.36
CA THR A 30 -4.39 24.02 -12.48
C THR A 30 -3.09 24.72 -12.08
N VAL A 31 -2.33 25.20 -13.05
CA VAL A 31 -1.08 25.94 -12.80
C VAL A 31 -1.34 27.16 -11.90
N GLU A 32 -2.40 27.92 -12.17
CA GLU A 32 -2.79 29.08 -11.36
C GLU A 32 -3.11 28.70 -9.91
N GLN A 33 -3.81 27.58 -9.71
CA GLN A 33 -4.12 27.07 -8.37
C GLN A 33 -2.84 26.66 -7.62
N TYR A 34 -1.90 25.98 -8.27
CA TYR A 34 -0.61 25.66 -7.65
C TYR A 34 0.17 26.92 -7.29
N ARG A 35 0.27 27.91 -8.19
CA ARG A 35 0.93 29.20 -7.92
C ARG A 35 0.31 29.90 -6.71
N ALA A 36 -1.02 29.92 -6.61
CA ALA A 36 -1.73 30.48 -5.46
C ALA A 36 -1.45 29.70 -4.16
N MET A 37 -1.43 28.37 -4.22
CA MET A 37 -1.09 27.50 -3.09
C MET A 37 0.34 27.75 -2.60
N PHE A 38 1.32 27.86 -3.50
CA PHE A 38 2.71 28.14 -3.14
C PHE A 38 2.91 29.54 -2.57
N ALA A 39 2.26 30.55 -3.13
CA ALA A 39 2.28 31.91 -2.58
C ALA A 39 1.69 31.95 -1.15
N SER A 40 0.55 31.29 -0.96
CA SER A 40 -0.06 31.12 0.37
C SER A 40 0.85 30.34 1.32
N GLY A 41 1.47 29.27 0.85
CA GLY A 41 2.39 28.44 1.62
C GLY A 41 3.62 29.21 2.09
N ALA A 42 4.23 29.99 1.20
CA ALA A 42 5.38 30.84 1.53
C ALA A 42 5.04 31.89 2.61
N ALA A 43 3.85 32.48 2.58
CA ALA A 43 3.39 33.39 3.64
C ALA A 43 3.13 32.67 4.97
N ALA A 44 2.50 31.48 4.91
CA ALA A 44 2.08 30.72 6.08
C ALA A 44 3.21 29.92 6.74
N VAL A 45 4.33 29.64 6.08
CA VAL A 45 5.43 28.79 6.62
C VAL A 45 6.02 29.35 7.92
N THR A 46 5.92 30.66 8.13
CA THR A 46 6.38 31.35 9.35
C THR A 46 5.61 30.95 10.62
N ARG A 47 4.47 30.25 10.50
CA ARG A 47 3.70 29.71 11.64
C ARG A 47 4.24 28.37 12.15
N ILE A 48 5.09 27.71 11.38
CA ILE A 48 5.62 26.38 11.70
C ILE A 48 6.76 26.53 12.69
N ALA A 49 6.76 25.82 13.82
CA ALA A 49 7.85 25.87 14.79
C ALA A 49 8.75 24.63 14.69
N GLY A 50 9.98 24.75 15.22
CA GLY A 50 10.88 23.62 15.40
C GLY A 50 11.54 23.11 14.09
N PRO A 51 11.99 21.84 14.08
CA PRO A 51 12.81 21.28 13.01
C PRO A 51 12.06 21.15 11.67
N ALA A 52 10.73 21.21 11.67
CA ALA A 52 9.93 21.09 10.45
C ALA A 52 9.98 22.34 9.56
N ARG A 53 10.15 23.55 10.12
CA ARG A 53 10.11 24.80 9.32
C ARG A 53 11.10 24.79 8.13
N PRO A 54 12.41 24.53 8.30
CA PRO A 54 13.34 24.54 7.18
C PRO A 54 12.99 23.50 6.10
N LEU A 55 12.45 22.34 6.50
CA LEU A 55 12.00 21.30 5.57
C LEU A 55 10.80 21.77 4.73
N PHE A 56 9.82 22.45 5.34
CA PHE A 56 8.68 23.02 4.60
C PHE A 56 9.10 24.11 3.62
N VAL A 57 10.04 24.99 4.02
CA VAL A 57 10.59 26.02 3.11
C VAL A 57 11.26 25.36 1.90
N ARG A 58 12.07 24.32 2.15
CA ARG A 58 12.75 23.57 1.08
C ARG A 58 11.76 22.84 0.17
N GLY A 59 10.77 22.16 0.74
CA GLY A 59 9.72 21.44 0.00
C GLY A 59 8.91 22.37 -0.91
N LEU A 60 8.51 23.55 -0.41
CA LEU A 60 7.83 24.56 -1.21
C LEU A 60 8.66 25.03 -2.41
N ALA A 61 9.95 25.31 -2.20
CA ALA A 61 10.85 25.72 -3.27
C ALA A 61 10.99 24.62 -4.34
N LEU A 62 11.25 23.38 -3.92
CA LEU A 62 11.39 22.23 -4.83
C LEU A 62 10.08 21.95 -5.61
N ALA A 63 8.92 22.06 -4.96
CA ALA A 63 7.63 21.88 -5.62
C ALA A 63 7.33 23.02 -6.61
N GLY A 64 7.76 24.25 -6.30
CA GLY A 64 7.73 25.37 -7.24
C GLY A 64 8.57 25.10 -8.49
N ASP A 65 9.80 24.60 -8.33
CA ASP A 65 10.66 24.24 -9.46
C ASP A 65 10.05 23.11 -10.30
N GLU A 66 9.41 22.11 -9.67
CA GLU A 66 8.74 21.03 -10.39
C GLU A 66 7.49 21.49 -11.14
N LEU A 67 6.76 22.47 -10.59
CA LEU A 67 5.66 23.13 -11.30
C LEU A 67 6.17 23.82 -12.57
N GLU A 68 7.25 24.59 -12.51
CA GLU A 68 7.76 25.28 -13.70
C GLU A 68 8.24 24.28 -14.77
N LYS A 69 8.87 23.16 -14.37
CA LYS A 69 9.18 22.06 -15.31
C LYS A 69 7.92 21.42 -15.92
N MET A 70 6.81 21.36 -15.16
CA MET A 70 5.53 20.88 -15.69
C MET A 70 4.98 21.87 -16.71
N VAL A 71 5.01 23.17 -16.42
CA VAL A 71 4.58 24.23 -17.34
C VAL A 71 5.41 24.22 -18.63
N GLU A 72 6.72 24.05 -18.55
CA GLU A 72 7.58 23.94 -19.74
C GLU A 72 7.23 22.73 -20.62
N ARG A 73 6.88 21.58 -20.01
CA ARG A 73 6.54 20.34 -20.73
C ARG A 73 5.13 20.33 -21.31
N CYS A 74 4.17 20.91 -20.59
CA CYS A 74 2.74 20.76 -20.90
C CYS A 74 2.06 22.06 -21.34
N GLY A 75 2.74 23.21 -21.22
CA GLY A 75 2.14 24.52 -21.42
C GLY A 75 1.41 25.04 -20.18
N ASP A 76 1.02 26.32 -20.23
CA ASP A 76 0.23 27.00 -19.18
C ASP A 76 -1.26 26.94 -19.55
N ASP A 77 -1.78 25.72 -19.73
CA ASP A 77 -3.21 25.51 -19.94
C ASP A 77 -3.98 25.40 -18.63
N ASN A 78 -5.29 25.61 -18.70
CA ASN A 78 -6.15 25.53 -17.52
C ASN A 78 -6.57 24.07 -17.21
N GLU A 79 -5.80 23.09 -17.67
CA GLU A 79 -6.08 21.67 -17.42
C GLU A 79 -5.58 21.29 -16.01
N PRO A 80 -6.42 20.70 -15.15
CA PRO A 80 -5.97 20.21 -13.86
C PRO A 80 -4.96 19.06 -14.00
N ARG A 81 -3.79 19.22 -13.40
CA ARG A 81 -2.67 18.27 -13.46
C ARG A 81 -2.24 17.84 -12.06
N HIS A 82 -1.73 16.62 -11.98
CA HIS A 82 -1.11 16.12 -10.74
C HIS A 82 0.35 16.57 -10.72
N LEU A 83 0.76 17.22 -9.63
CA LEU A 83 2.16 17.56 -9.38
C LEU A 83 2.75 16.48 -8.47
N TRP A 84 3.73 15.72 -8.95
CA TRP A 84 4.36 14.69 -8.14
C TRP A 84 5.02 15.28 -6.89
N ARG A 85 4.99 14.52 -5.78
CA ARG A 85 5.71 14.86 -4.56
C ARG A 85 7.20 15.07 -4.82
N VAL A 86 7.82 15.94 -4.05
CA VAL A 86 9.25 16.26 -4.16
C VAL A 86 10.00 15.81 -2.91
N THR A 87 11.17 15.22 -3.10
CA THR A 87 12.00 14.75 -1.99
C THR A 87 12.92 15.86 -1.49
N CYS A 88 12.84 16.17 -0.19
CA CYS A 88 13.57 17.26 0.46
C CYS A 88 15.06 16.96 0.72
N ASN A 89 15.50 15.70 0.53
CA ASN A 89 16.87 15.23 0.80
C ASN A 89 17.42 15.74 2.15
N PRO A 90 16.80 15.35 3.29
CA PRO A 90 17.22 15.80 4.61
C PRO A 90 18.60 15.22 4.98
N THR A 91 19.35 15.93 5.83
CA THR A 91 20.45 15.30 6.57
C THR A 91 19.91 14.28 7.57
N ASP A 92 20.80 13.44 8.11
CA ASP A 92 20.45 12.47 9.14
C ASP A 92 19.80 13.13 10.37
N ASP A 93 20.39 14.23 10.85
CA ASP A 93 19.88 15.01 11.98
C ASP A 93 18.53 15.68 11.67
N GLU A 94 18.33 16.18 10.44
CA GLU A 94 17.05 16.74 10.01
C GLU A 94 15.95 15.67 9.98
N PHE A 95 16.29 14.47 9.49
CA PHE A 95 15.37 13.34 9.45
C PHE A 95 14.97 12.91 10.85
N ASP A 96 15.95 12.59 11.70
CA ASP A 96 15.70 12.09 13.04
C ASP A 96 15.00 13.14 13.91
N GLY A 97 15.40 14.41 13.78
CA GLY A 97 14.75 15.54 14.44
C GLY A 97 13.29 15.73 14.02
N PHE A 98 12.98 15.58 12.73
CA PHE A 98 11.59 15.68 12.23
C PHE A 98 10.72 14.52 12.72
N VAL A 99 11.24 13.28 12.66
CA VAL A 99 10.51 12.09 13.17
C VAL A 99 10.24 12.22 14.67
N ALA A 100 11.25 12.61 15.46
CA ALA A 100 11.10 12.83 16.90
C ALA A 100 10.08 13.94 17.21
N HIS A 101 10.13 15.05 16.45
CA HIS A 101 9.15 16.13 16.57
C HIS A 101 7.73 15.66 16.29
N CYS A 102 7.50 14.91 15.21
CA CYS A 102 6.18 14.39 14.88
C CYS A 102 5.66 13.47 16.00
N ARG A 103 6.48 12.53 16.49
CA ARG A 103 6.12 11.63 17.60
C ARG A 103 5.73 12.38 18.87
N ALA A 104 6.48 13.42 19.23
CA ALA A 104 6.19 14.24 20.41
C ALA A 104 4.88 15.02 20.31
N MET A 105 4.38 15.25 19.09
CA MET A 105 3.24 16.12 18.80
C MET A 105 1.98 15.36 18.41
N VAL A 106 2.03 14.03 18.28
CA VAL A 106 0.84 13.19 18.06
C VAL A 106 -0.18 13.43 19.18
N GLY A 107 -1.43 13.70 18.81
CA GLY A 107 -2.52 13.97 19.75
C GLY A 107 -2.57 15.40 20.30
N ALA A 108 -1.58 16.24 19.99
CA ALA A 108 -1.62 17.64 20.36
C ALA A 108 -2.53 18.45 19.43
N ALA A 109 -3.33 19.35 20.00
CA ALA A 109 -4.27 20.17 19.25
C ALA A 109 -3.65 21.52 18.86
N PHE A 110 -3.37 21.69 17.58
CA PHE A 110 -2.89 22.94 16.99
C PHE A 110 -3.80 23.34 15.83
N ASP A 111 -4.24 24.60 15.76
CA ASP A 111 -5.14 25.02 14.69
C ASP A 111 -4.48 24.89 13.30
N GLY A 112 -5.09 24.02 12.48
CA GLY A 112 -4.64 23.75 11.12
C GLY A 112 -3.26 23.11 11.04
N ILE A 113 -2.83 22.37 12.06
CA ILE A 113 -1.64 21.51 12.02
C ILE A 113 -2.05 20.12 12.52
N GLU A 114 -1.69 19.09 11.76
CA GLU A 114 -1.96 17.70 12.08
C GLU A 114 -0.65 16.91 12.10
N TYR A 115 -0.54 15.96 13.02
CA TYR A 115 0.59 15.04 13.15
C TYR A 115 0.07 13.61 13.14
N LYS A 116 0.71 12.74 12.36
CA LYS A 116 0.41 11.32 12.36
C LYS A 116 1.70 10.52 12.26
N VAL A 117 1.81 9.46 13.05
CA VAL A 117 2.95 8.54 13.01
C VAL A 117 2.40 7.13 12.93
N ARG A 118 3.02 6.32 12.07
CA ARG A 118 2.82 4.89 11.98
C ARG A 118 4.19 4.23 12.12
N ASP A 119 4.38 3.54 13.24
CA ASP A 119 5.58 2.76 13.51
C ASP A 119 5.25 1.28 13.29
N GLU A 120 5.95 0.66 12.35
CA GLU A 120 5.80 -0.74 11.99
C GLU A 120 7.09 -1.47 12.39
N ASP A 121 7.04 -2.17 13.53
CA ASP A 121 8.05 -3.09 14.07
C ASP A 121 9.48 -2.52 14.20
N GLY A 122 9.59 -1.20 14.45
CA GLY A 122 10.86 -0.51 14.72
C GLY A 122 11.79 -0.33 13.51
N CYS A 123 11.56 -1.07 12.42
CA CYS A 123 12.31 -1.00 11.17
C CYS A 123 11.66 -0.08 10.13
N VAL A 124 10.34 -0.05 10.08
CA VAL A 124 9.57 0.84 9.20
C VAL A 124 8.95 1.94 10.05
N THR A 125 9.20 3.18 9.65
CA THR A 125 8.64 4.35 10.32
C THR A 125 8.13 5.31 9.27
N THR A 126 6.85 5.68 9.40
CA THR A 126 6.26 6.79 8.67
C THR A 126 5.81 7.86 9.66
N ALA A 127 6.31 9.08 9.52
CA ALA A 127 5.93 10.21 10.35
C ALA A 127 5.59 11.39 9.46
N ALA A 128 4.42 11.99 9.65
CA ALA A 128 3.93 13.07 8.81
C ALA A 128 3.46 14.26 9.63
N MET A 129 3.63 15.44 9.03
CA MET A 129 3.10 16.71 9.52
C MET A 129 2.37 17.41 8.37
N TYR A 130 1.09 17.71 8.57
CA TYR A 130 0.30 18.55 7.67
C TYR A 130 0.10 19.92 8.29
N VAL A 131 0.22 20.95 7.47
CA VAL A 131 0.02 22.35 7.84
C VAL A 131 -0.92 22.97 6.83
N ARG A 132 -2.13 23.36 7.28
CA ARG A 132 -3.13 24.08 6.47
C ARG A 132 -2.49 25.23 5.69
N ASN A 133 -2.85 25.37 4.42
CA ASN A 133 -2.32 26.39 3.50
C ASN A 133 -0.81 26.32 3.22
N VAL A 134 -0.10 25.27 3.65
CA VAL A 134 1.32 25.04 3.33
C VAL A 134 1.48 23.71 2.61
N GLY A 135 1.02 22.60 3.21
CA GLY A 135 1.15 21.26 2.64
C GLY A 135 1.50 20.20 3.69
N THR A 136 1.97 19.05 3.21
CA THR A 136 2.38 17.91 4.02
C THR A 136 3.86 17.63 3.84
N LEU A 137 4.57 17.37 4.94
CA LEU A 137 5.82 16.64 4.95
C LEU A 137 5.56 15.21 5.43
N ILE A 138 6.09 14.22 4.72
CA ILE A 138 6.02 12.81 5.11
C ILE A 138 7.43 12.20 5.11
N ALA A 139 7.90 11.86 6.30
CA ALA A 139 9.10 11.06 6.49
C ALA A 139 8.73 9.59 6.37
N TRP A 140 9.49 8.85 5.57
CA TRP A 140 9.41 7.40 5.50
C TRP A 140 10.79 6.79 5.61
N ARG A 141 10.86 5.64 6.27
CA ARG A 141 12.07 4.82 6.39
C ARG A 141 11.68 3.37 6.13
N TRP A 142 12.17 2.80 5.04
CA TRP A 142 12.00 1.37 4.70
C TRP A 142 13.18 0.52 5.20
N SER A 143 14.36 1.14 5.30
CA SER A 143 15.56 0.53 5.87
C SER A 143 16.47 1.60 6.48
N GLU A 144 17.56 1.19 7.14
CA GLU A 144 18.57 2.13 7.65
C GLU A 144 19.14 3.06 6.57
N THR A 145 19.24 2.57 5.33
CA THR A 145 19.82 3.31 4.20
C THR A 145 18.77 3.83 3.23
N ASN A 146 17.51 3.42 3.36
CA ASN A 146 16.42 3.82 2.49
C ASN A 146 15.39 4.63 3.28
N ARG A 147 15.60 5.95 3.30
CA ARG A 147 14.75 6.92 3.96
C ARG A 147 14.66 8.21 3.18
N ALA A 148 13.53 8.90 3.27
CA ALA A 148 13.38 10.24 2.72
C ALA A 148 12.33 11.05 3.48
N ILE A 149 12.33 12.36 3.24
CA ILE A 149 11.20 13.24 3.57
C ILE A 149 10.68 13.81 2.28
N ASP A 150 9.44 13.48 1.96
CA ASP A 150 8.74 14.02 0.79
C ASP A 150 7.84 15.17 1.19
N PHE A 151 7.63 16.10 0.26
CA PHE A 151 6.72 17.23 0.38
C PHE A 151 5.67 17.19 -0.72
N GLN A 152 4.45 17.59 -0.35
CA GLN A 152 3.36 17.87 -1.27
C GLN A 152 2.51 19.05 -0.77
N PRO A 153 1.96 19.89 -1.66
CA PRO A 153 1.27 21.13 -1.25
C PRO A 153 -0.17 20.95 -0.75
N TRP A 154 -0.63 19.72 -0.51
CA TRP A 154 -1.95 19.40 0.04
C TRP A 154 -1.87 18.51 1.30
N ARG A 155 -3.03 18.21 1.89
CA ARG A 155 -3.15 17.25 3.01
C ARG A 155 -3.08 15.82 2.45
N ASP A 156 -2.03 15.08 2.77
CA ASP A 156 -1.84 13.72 2.27
C ASP A 156 -2.91 12.74 2.76
N THR A 157 -3.21 11.72 1.95
CA THR A 157 -4.15 10.66 2.29
C THR A 157 -3.68 9.81 3.47
N PHE A 158 -2.38 9.83 3.81
CA PHE A 158 -1.86 9.24 5.04
C PHE A 158 -2.60 9.75 6.29
N PHE A 159 -3.13 10.98 6.30
CA PHE A 159 -3.92 11.52 7.41
C PHE A 159 -5.38 11.05 7.47
N LEU A 160 -5.84 10.23 6.53
CA LEU A 160 -7.13 9.54 6.62
C LEU A 160 -7.02 8.36 7.60
N GLU A 161 -8.16 7.91 8.13
CA GLU A 161 -8.22 6.66 8.90
C GLU A 161 -7.98 5.49 7.95
N SER A 162 -6.87 4.80 8.14
CA SER A 162 -6.37 3.73 7.26
C SER A 162 -6.57 2.37 7.91
N TYR A 163 -6.74 1.32 7.10
CA TYR A 163 -6.85 -0.05 7.62
C TYR A 163 -5.58 -0.52 8.35
N ARG A 164 -4.45 0.15 8.07
CA ARG A 164 -3.14 -0.09 8.69
C ARG A 164 -2.97 0.64 10.02
N ASP A 165 -3.85 1.58 10.35
CA ASP A 165 -3.74 2.31 11.61
C ASP A 165 -4.05 1.38 12.78
N GLY A 166 -3.05 1.16 13.64
CA GLY A 166 -3.19 0.27 14.79
C GLY A 166 -3.28 -1.21 14.41
N ILE A 167 -2.78 -1.60 13.22
CA ILE A 167 -2.66 -3.01 12.84
C ILE A 167 -1.89 -3.78 13.91
N GLN A 168 -2.41 -4.93 14.31
CA GLN A 168 -1.75 -5.77 15.31
C GLN A 168 -0.52 -6.42 14.69
N ALA A 169 0.64 -6.27 15.33
CA ALA A 169 1.86 -6.98 14.96
C ALA A 169 2.04 -8.23 15.83
N ILE A 170 2.30 -9.37 15.18
CA ILE A 170 2.42 -10.69 15.81
C ILE A 170 3.77 -11.29 15.43
N GLU A 171 4.65 -11.44 16.41
CA GLU A 171 5.89 -12.20 16.22
C GLU A 171 5.58 -13.69 16.11
N ALA A 172 6.10 -14.34 15.06
CA ALA A 172 6.06 -15.78 14.90
C ALA A 172 7.46 -16.37 15.05
N PRO A 173 7.60 -17.59 15.56
CA PRO A 173 8.89 -18.23 15.79
C PRO A 173 9.62 -18.65 14.50
N TYR A 174 8.91 -18.70 13.37
CA TYR A 174 9.43 -18.96 12.03
C TYR A 174 8.40 -18.46 11.01
N ALA A 175 8.83 -18.22 9.76
CA ALA A 175 7.99 -17.75 8.65
C ALA A 175 6.91 -18.77 8.16
N THR A 176 5.98 -19.15 9.04
CA THR A 176 4.88 -20.11 8.80
C THR A 176 4.01 -19.73 7.60
N TRP A 177 3.88 -18.43 7.31
CA TRP A 177 3.11 -17.87 6.20
C TRP A 177 3.74 -18.10 4.83
N GLY A 178 5.02 -18.49 4.79
CA GLY A 178 5.80 -18.90 3.62
C GLY A 178 4.97 -19.56 2.53
N ARG A 179 4.50 -20.75 2.89
CA ARG A 179 3.77 -21.66 2.01
C ARG A 179 2.32 -21.26 1.76
N ALA A 180 1.81 -20.27 2.49
CA ALA A 180 0.45 -19.77 2.36
C ALA A 180 0.36 -18.51 1.50
N TYR A 181 1.46 -18.08 0.87
CA TYR A 181 1.44 -16.96 -0.07
C TYR A 181 0.47 -17.21 -1.22
N CYS A 182 -0.41 -16.25 -1.47
CA CYS A 182 -1.44 -16.40 -2.49
C CYS A 182 -1.79 -15.11 -3.25
N ALA A 183 -0.91 -14.10 -3.24
CA ALA A 183 -1.19 -12.83 -3.92
C ALA A 183 -1.47 -13.02 -5.43
N ASP A 184 -0.69 -13.88 -6.10
CA ASP A 184 -0.88 -14.18 -7.52
C ASP A 184 -2.18 -14.96 -7.77
N LYS A 185 -2.54 -15.89 -6.87
CA LYS A 185 -3.83 -16.61 -6.94
C LYS A 185 -5.01 -15.67 -6.81
N LEU A 186 -4.91 -14.67 -5.91
CA LEU A 186 -5.91 -13.61 -5.77
C LEU A 186 -5.98 -12.76 -7.04
N ALA A 187 -4.84 -12.28 -7.54
CA ALA A 187 -4.78 -11.41 -8.71
C ALA A 187 -5.32 -12.08 -9.98
N ASN A 188 -4.93 -13.33 -10.23
CA ASN A 188 -5.33 -14.08 -11.41
C ASN A 188 -6.81 -14.50 -11.38
N SER A 189 -7.48 -14.45 -10.21
CA SER A 189 -8.90 -14.77 -10.10
C SER A 189 -9.82 -13.76 -10.81
N ASN A 190 -9.36 -12.51 -11.01
CA ASN A 190 -10.13 -11.45 -11.69
C ASN A 190 -11.55 -11.27 -11.12
N ASP A 191 -12.57 -11.71 -11.87
CA ASP A 191 -13.98 -11.67 -11.49
C ASP A 191 -14.46 -12.95 -10.78
N GLY A 192 -13.63 -13.99 -10.77
CA GLY A 192 -13.84 -15.24 -10.05
C GLY A 192 -13.49 -15.14 -8.56
N ILE A 193 -13.58 -16.29 -7.88
CA ILE A 193 -13.28 -16.43 -6.45
C ILE A 193 -12.08 -17.35 -6.30
N ALA A 194 -10.96 -16.82 -5.79
CA ALA A 194 -9.75 -17.59 -5.58
C ALA A 194 -9.92 -18.61 -4.45
N SER A 195 -9.44 -19.84 -4.67
CA SER A 195 -9.20 -20.80 -3.58
C SER A 195 -7.82 -20.55 -3.00
N VAL A 196 -7.75 -20.20 -1.72
CA VAL A 196 -6.51 -19.72 -1.08
C VAL A 196 -6.08 -20.64 0.07
N PRO A 197 -4.77 -20.87 0.23
CA PRO A 197 -4.22 -21.52 1.41
C PRO A 197 -4.34 -20.60 2.65
N THR A 198 -4.24 -21.19 3.84
CA THR A 198 -4.18 -20.46 5.11
C THR A 198 -2.94 -20.86 5.90
N PHE A 199 -2.54 -20.00 6.83
CA PHE A 199 -1.56 -20.30 7.85
C PHE A 199 -2.12 -20.00 9.24
N VAL A 200 -1.57 -20.64 10.27
CA VAL A 200 -2.04 -20.50 11.65
C VAL A 200 -0.98 -19.79 12.48
N VAL A 201 -1.39 -18.76 13.22
CA VAL A 201 -0.57 -18.08 14.23
C VAL A 201 -1.44 -17.83 15.46
N ASN A 202 -0.91 -18.15 16.65
CA ASN A 202 -1.62 -18.03 17.93
C ASN A 202 -3.02 -18.67 17.93
N GLY A 203 -3.17 -19.80 17.24
CA GLY A 203 -4.42 -20.54 17.14
C GLY A 203 -5.46 -19.98 16.15
N ARG A 204 -5.17 -18.86 15.49
CA ARG A 204 -6.04 -18.24 14.49
C ARG A 204 -5.50 -18.42 13.07
N GLU A 205 -6.41 -18.59 12.13
CA GLU A 205 -6.09 -18.73 10.70
C GLU A 205 -6.08 -17.38 9.98
N TYR A 206 -5.13 -17.25 9.05
CA TYR A 206 -4.94 -16.07 8.22
C TYR A 206 -4.57 -16.47 6.78
N ILE A 207 -4.77 -15.53 5.85
CA ILE A 207 -4.36 -15.63 4.45
C ILE A 207 -3.17 -14.68 4.23
N ASN A 208 -2.16 -15.11 3.48
CA ASN A 208 -0.99 -14.28 3.18
C ASN A 208 -1.10 -13.73 1.76
N ASP A 209 -1.34 -12.42 1.62
CA ASP A 209 -1.48 -11.74 0.33
C ASP A 209 -0.25 -10.91 -0.08
N GLY A 210 0.85 -11.01 0.67
CA GLY A 210 2.06 -10.24 0.42
C GLY A 210 3.09 -10.40 1.53
N GLY A 211 4.37 -10.22 1.18
CA GLY A 211 5.45 -10.31 2.15
C GLY A 211 6.55 -9.29 1.90
N PHE A 212 7.28 -8.99 2.96
CA PHE A 212 8.48 -8.17 2.91
C PHE A 212 9.62 -8.89 3.64
N SER A 213 10.84 -8.72 3.14
CA SER A 213 12.02 -9.33 3.77
C SER A 213 13.21 -8.37 3.73
N ARG A 214 13.97 -8.36 4.83
CA ARG A 214 15.19 -7.55 5.01
C ARG A 214 16.16 -8.28 5.95
N GLY A 215 17.23 -8.84 5.39
CA GLY A 215 18.18 -9.62 6.19
C GLY A 215 17.46 -10.76 6.94
N PRO A 216 17.63 -10.90 8.27
CA PRO A 216 16.93 -11.92 9.05
C PRO A 216 15.47 -11.57 9.35
N TYR A 217 15.03 -10.35 9.03
CA TYR A 217 13.66 -9.91 9.25
C TYR A 217 12.77 -10.30 8.06
N ARG A 218 11.64 -10.95 8.34
CA ARG A 218 10.60 -11.27 7.36
C ARG A 218 9.24 -10.90 7.93
N GLU A 219 8.34 -10.42 7.10
CA GLU A 219 6.96 -10.13 7.48
C GLU A 219 5.98 -10.50 6.37
N CYS A 220 4.70 -10.61 6.73
CA CYS A 220 3.56 -10.59 5.82
C CYS A 220 2.40 -9.77 6.37
N GLU A 221 1.54 -9.32 5.46
CA GLU A 221 0.20 -8.87 5.80
C GLU A 221 -0.72 -10.11 5.83
N GLY A 222 -1.13 -10.50 7.03
CA GLY A 222 -2.03 -11.60 7.29
C GLY A 222 -3.47 -11.11 7.32
N TRP A 223 -4.34 -11.70 6.50
CA TRP A 223 -5.75 -11.33 6.45
C TRP A 223 -6.61 -12.32 7.23
N SER A 224 -7.31 -11.83 8.24
CA SER A 224 -8.39 -12.58 8.87
C SER A 224 -9.61 -12.62 7.95
N PHE A 225 -10.49 -13.58 8.21
CA PHE A 225 -11.68 -13.77 7.41
C PHE A 225 -12.86 -14.26 8.26
N THR A 226 -14.06 -13.95 7.79
CA THR A 226 -15.33 -14.41 8.35
C THR A 226 -16.11 -15.23 7.32
N ALA A 227 -17.11 -15.99 7.76
CA ALA A 227 -18.00 -16.68 6.85
C ALA A 227 -18.79 -15.66 6.02
N PHE A 228 -19.03 -15.97 4.74
CA PHE A 228 -19.74 -15.05 3.83
C PHE A 228 -21.12 -14.62 4.37
N ALA A 229 -21.82 -15.50 5.09
CA ALA A 229 -23.14 -15.21 5.65
C ALA A 229 -23.11 -14.18 6.81
N ASP A 230 -21.97 -14.06 7.49
CA ASP A 230 -21.80 -13.22 8.67
C ASP A 230 -21.30 -11.82 8.31
N TRP A 231 -20.71 -11.65 7.12
CA TRP A 231 -20.29 -10.34 6.60
C TRP A 231 -21.47 -9.37 6.43
N LYS A 232 -21.25 -8.09 6.78
CA LYS A 232 -22.26 -7.01 6.74
C LYS A 232 -21.81 -5.77 5.97
N GLY A 233 -20.85 -5.91 5.05
CA GLY A 233 -20.35 -4.81 4.21
C GLY A 233 -20.42 -5.10 2.71
N PRO A 234 -19.87 -4.20 1.87
CA PRO A 234 -19.65 -4.46 0.45
C PRO A 234 -18.76 -5.68 0.24
N THR A 235 -19.00 -6.41 -0.85
CA THR A 235 -18.18 -7.57 -1.23
C THR A 235 -17.53 -7.32 -2.58
N PHE A 236 -16.32 -7.83 -2.76
CA PHE A 236 -15.53 -7.64 -3.98
C PHE A 236 -15.03 -8.97 -4.55
N SER A 237 -14.99 -9.03 -5.89
CA SER A 237 -13.99 -9.80 -6.64
C SER A 237 -12.67 -9.02 -6.68
N TYR A 238 -11.56 -9.65 -7.05
CA TYR A 238 -10.28 -8.93 -7.19
C TYR A 238 -10.41 -7.75 -8.17
N ARG A 239 -11.05 -7.95 -9.33
CA ARG A 239 -11.25 -6.89 -10.33
C ARG A 239 -12.06 -5.71 -9.80
N SER A 240 -13.15 -5.98 -9.07
CA SER A 240 -13.99 -4.90 -8.51
C SER A 240 -13.31 -4.18 -7.35
N GLN A 241 -12.48 -4.87 -6.57
CA GLN A 241 -11.63 -4.25 -5.55
C GLN A 241 -10.58 -3.33 -6.18
N CYS A 242 -9.92 -3.76 -7.26
CA CYS A 242 -9.00 -2.90 -7.99
C CYS A 242 -9.69 -1.64 -8.51
N ARG A 243 -10.92 -1.75 -9.02
CA ARG A 243 -11.70 -0.56 -9.43
C ARG A 243 -11.99 0.38 -8.26
N ALA A 244 -12.31 -0.15 -7.08
CA ALA A 244 -12.51 0.66 -5.87
C ALA A 244 -11.22 1.33 -5.37
N TRP A 245 -10.06 0.72 -5.60
CA TRP A 245 -8.77 1.38 -5.36
C TRP A 245 -8.49 2.47 -6.38
N ASP A 246 -8.73 2.19 -7.67
CA ASP A 246 -8.42 3.10 -8.76
C ASP A 246 -9.36 4.33 -8.77
N ASP A 247 -10.61 4.17 -8.34
CA ASP A 247 -11.54 5.28 -8.14
C ASP A 247 -11.37 5.98 -6.77
N GLY A 248 -10.57 5.41 -5.86
CA GLY A 248 -10.27 5.96 -4.55
C GLY A 248 -11.40 5.90 -3.53
N SER A 249 -12.39 5.03 -3.71
CA SER A 249 -13.38 4.68 -2.68
C SER A 249 -12.81 3.72 -1.62
N LEU A 250 -11.68 3.07 -1.91
CA LEU A 250 -10.96 2.15 -1.04
C LEU A 250 -9.46 2.45 -1.00
N GLU A 251 -8.84 2.33 0.18
CA GLU A 251 -7.39 2.46 0.33
C GLU A 251 -6.67 1.34 -0.44
N ARG A 252 -5.64 1.68 -1.21
CA ARG A 252 -4.89 0.69 -2.00
C ARG A 252 -4.19 -0.31 -1.07
N GLY A 253 -4.43 -1.59 -1.31
CA GLY A 253 -3.96 -2.69 -0.46
C GLY A 253 -5.00 -3.15 0.56
N ASP A 254 -6.05 -2.37 0.86
CA ASP A 254 -7.12 -2.83 1.74
C ASP A 254 -7.89 -3.98 1.07
N ARG A 255 -7.85 -5.16 1.69
CA ARG A 255 -8.53 -6.36 1.20
C ARG A 255 -9.89 -6.60 1.82
N ARG A 256 -10.35 -5.77 2.77
CA ARG A 256 -11.65 -5.97 3.43
C ARG A 256 -12.78 -6.05 2.40
N GLY A 257 -13.64 -7.06 2.55
CA GLY A 257 -14.72 -7.36 1.62
C GLY A 257 -14.33 -8.27 0.44
N LEU A 258 -13.05 -8.61 0.24
CA LEU A 258 -12.65 -9.54 -0.82
C LEU A 258 -13.19 -10.95 -0.54
N VAL A 259 -13.91 -11.52 -1.50
CA VAL A 259 -14.50 -12.86 -1.40
C VAL A 259 -13.47 -13.91 -1.83
N VAL A 260 -13.27 -14.92 -0.99
CA VAL A 260 -12.32 -16.02 -1.24
C VAL A 260 -12.94 -17.38 -0.87
N ARG A 261 -12.29 -18.46 -1.31
CA ARG A 261 -12.58 -19.82 -0.86
C ARG A 261 -11.48 -20.34 0.05
N VAL A 262 -11.82 -20.66 1.29
CA VAL A 262 -10.93 -21.34 2.23
C VAL A 262 -11.45 -22.76 2.44
N ARG A 263 -10.65 -23.76 2.06
CA ARG A 263 -11.05 -25.20 2.09
C ARG A 263 -12.43 -25.45 1.45
N GLY A 264 -12.71 -24.76 0.34
CA GLY A 264 -13.97 -24.86 -0.40
C GLY A 264 -15.13 -24.01 0.12
N GLN A 265 -15.04 -23.45 1.33
CA GLN A 265 -16.07 -22.60 1.91
C GLN A 265 -15.90 -21.13 1.50
N LEU A 266 -17.01 -20.44 1.27
CA LEU A 266 -16.99 -19.01 0.93
C LEU A 266 -16.75 -18.16 2.19
N CYS A 267 -15.70 -17.36 2.13
CA CYS A 267 -15.28 -16.45 3.20
C CYS A 267 -15.09 -15.04 2.64
N VAL A 268 -15.05 -14.06 3.55
CA VAL A 268 -14.77 -12.66 3.22
C VAL A 268 -13.62 -12.18 4.11
N LEU A 269 -12.61 -11.54 3.53
CA LEU A 269 -11.52 -10.92 4.29
C LEU A 269 -12.05 -9.73 5.09
N ASP A 270 -11.71 -9.64 6.37
CA ASP A 270 -12.37 -8.70 7.29
C ASP A 270 -11.42 -7.85 8.16
N GLY A 271 -10.14 -8.23 8.24
CA GLY A 271 -9.14 -7.50 9.01
C GLY A 271 -7.73 -7.88 8.61
N ALA A 272 -6.81 -6.94 8.77
CA ALA A 272 -5.38 -7.16 8.56
C ALA A 272 -4.67 -7.31 9.90
N VAL A 273 -3.66 -8.16 9.93
CA VAL A 273 -2.63 -8.23 10.97
C VAL A 273 -1.28 -8.24 10.28
N LYS A 274 -0.24 -7.83 11.00
CA LYS A 274 1.13 -7.99 10.56
C LYS A 274 1.72 -9.19 11.28
N VAL A 275 2.32 -10.12 10.55
CA VAL A 275 3.02 -11.27 11.14
C VAL A 275 4.48 -11.18 10.74
N TYR A 276 5.39 -11.28 11.69
CA TYR A 276 6.82 -11.09 11.43
C TYR A 276 7.71 -12.08 12.18
N ASP A 277 8.91 -12.30 11.64
CA ASP A 277 9.97 -13.16 12.16
C ASP A 277 11.28 -12.37 12.09
N THR A 278 11.96 -12.22 13.23
CA THR A 278 13.20 -11.44 13.36
C THR A 278 14.47 -12.29 13.20
N GLN A 279 14.34 -13.62 13.11
CA GLN A 279 15.43 -14.59 13.13
C GLN A 279 15.41 -15.53 11.91
N ALA A 280 14.74 -15.14 10.83
CA ALA A 280 14.61 -16.01 9.67
C ALA A 280 15.99 -16.37 9.08
N SER A 281 16.34 -17.64 9.14
CA SER A 281 17.65 -18.16 8.68
C SER A 281 17.65 -18.65 7.24
N ASP A 282 16.47 -18.89 6.66
CA ASP A 282 16.36 -19.48 5.33
C ASP A 282 16.55 -18.41 4.24
N ALA A 283 17.07 -18.81 3.08
CA ALA A 283 17.07 -18.01 1.85
C ALA A 283 15.82 -18.26 0.97
N ALA A 284 14.89 -19.09 1.45
CA ALA A 284 13.79 -19.61 0.63
C ALA A 284 12.61 -18.63 0.59
N TRP A 285 12.61 -17.80 -0.44
CA TRP A 285 11.43 -17.24 -1.10
C TRP A 285 11.74 -17.19 -2.61
N GLN A 286 12.06 -18.35 -3.18
CA GLN A 286 11.78 -18.56 -4.59
C GLN A 286 10.36 -19.09 -4.63
N ALA A 287 9.46 -18.38 -5.30
CA ALA A 287 8.18 -18.94 -5.67
C ALA A 287 8.46 -20.27 -6.36
N ASP A 288 8.05 -21.38 -5.77
CA ASP A 288 8.24 -22.70 -6.37
C ASP A 288 7.60 -22.67 -7.76
N GLU A 289 8.42 -22.85 -8.80
CA GLU A 289 8.06 -23.04 -10.22
C GLU A 289 7.24 -24.33 -10.47
N PHE A 290 6.58 -24.88 -9.45
CA PHE A 290 5.87 -26.16 -9.53
C PHE A 290 4.40 -25.99 -9.15
N ASP A 291 3.63 -25.47 -10.10
CA ASP A 291 2.18 -25.74 -10.16
C ASP A 291 1.67 -25.70 -11.63
N ASP A 292 2.53 -26.08 -12.58
CA ASP A 292 2.10 -26.46 -13.95
C ASP A 292 2.29 -27.96 -14.15
N VAL A 293 1.38 -28.74 -13.58
CA VAL A 293 1.23 -30.16 -13.90
C VAL A 293 -0.26 -30.42 -14.10
N GLY A 294 -0.70 -30.27 -15.35
CA GLY A 294 -2.08 -30.55 -15.71
C GLY A 294 -2.51 -30.18 -17.13
N ALA A 295 -1.60 -30.18 -18.11
CA ALA A 295 -1.99 -30.26 -19.52
C ALA A 295 -1.29 -31.49 -20.10
N GLU A 296 -2.07 -32.54 -20.33
CA GLU A 296 -1.60 -33.80 -20.89
C GLU A 296 -0.91 -33.57 -22.24
N GLU A 297 0.23 -34.24 -22.39
CA GLU A 297 1.02 -34.35 -23.60
C GLU A 297 0.19 -34.99 -24.73
N ASP A 298 0.11 -34.32 -25.88
CA ASP A 298 0.07 -35.02 -27.17
C ASP A 298 1.30 -34.55 -27.95
N VAL A 299 2.33 -35.40 -27.87
CA VAL A 299 3.51 -35.39 -28.73
C VAL A 299 3.06 -35.91 -30.09
N ASP A 300 3.36 -35.17 -31.17
CA ASP A 300 3.77 -35.84 -32.39
C ASP A 300 4.82 -35.00 -33.14
N HIS A 301 5.83 -35.75 -33.54
CA HIS A 301 7.17 -35.37 -33.98
C HIS A 301 7.23 -35.18 -35.51
N ASP A 302 8.29 -34.51 -35.96
CA ASP A 302 8.92 -34.61 -37.29
C ASP A 302 8.27 -33.79 -38.43
N ASP A 303 8.99 -33.12 -39.33
CA ASP A 303 10.40 -33.23 -39.70
C ASP A 303 10.85 -31.96 -40.45
N GLU A 304 12.15 -31.66 -40.36
CA GLU A 304 12.87 -30.67 -41.16
C GLU A 304 12.79 -30.99 -42.67
N ASN A 305 12.71 -29.95 -43.51
CA ASN A 305 13.42 -29.94 -44.79
C ASN A 305 13.50 -28.52 -45.35
N GLU A 306 14.70 -27.94 -45.22
CA GLU A 306 15.21 -26.92 -46.12
C GLU A 306 15.38 -27.52 -47.53
N LEU A 307 14.83 -26.88 -48.56
CA LEU A 307 15.39 -26.91 -49.91
C LEU A 307 15.13 -25.56 -50.60
N GLU A 308 16.23 -24.93 -51.00
CA GLU A 308 16.31 -23.71 -51.82
C GLU A 308 16.00 -23.98 -53.32
N GLU A 309 15.84 -22.86 -54.06
CA GLU A 309 15.89 -22.70 -55.54
C GLU A 309 14.64 -23.21 -56.32
N GLU A 310 14.11 -22.58 -57.38
CA GLU A 310 14.51 -21.48 -58.26
C GLU A 310 13.25 -20.98 -59.03
N GLU A 311 13.40 -19.91 -59.80
CA GLU A 311 12.46 -19.19 -60.68
C GLU A 311 11.39 -19.98 -61.48
N VAL A 312 10.25 -19.34 -61.79
CA VAL A 312 9.95 -18.75 -63.12
C VAL A 312 8.53 -18.15 -63.16
N ALA A 313 8.45 -16.99 -63.80
CA ALA A 313 7.33 -16.09 -64.12
C ALA A 313 5.95 -16.70 -64.51
N VAL A 314 4.88 -15.97 -64.16
CA VAL A 314 4.03 -15.14 -65.07
C VAL A 314 3.50 -13.94 -64.30
#